data_AF-A0AAV9I7P2-F1
#
_entry.id   AF-A0AAV9I7P2-F1
#
_cell.length_a   1.000
_cell.length_b   1.000
_cell.length_c   1.000
_cell.angle_alpha   90.00
_cell.angle_beta   90.00
_cell.angle_gamma   90.00
#
_symmetry.space_group_name_H-M   'P 1'
#
loop_
_entity.id
_entity.type
_entity.pdbx_description
1 polymer ?
#
loop_
_entity_poly.entity_id
_entity_poly.type
_entity_poly.pdbx_seq_one_letter_code
_entity_poly.pdbx_strand_id
1 'polypeptide(L)'
;MAKSTWKKQNAENTILSLCGVAINGLSVSRDLLPKACWESAPEFLRAFPQGAYTTMRTTQDRHCVIALDRHLSRLASSLQALREHQQVEFVDSQDFNTVSSLKEPVILTVREAISSLERQLLSHGKEEIVQNYVVSIVVLVPLKGRQVVARAAAVQGSVSHQPQLLQSVFYSRQCPLAKDSLWVRHRSQLYTCNQKPAKELLLLSEDNTCLEGSTSNFFVVYRQGCVKTAASRVLVGIASQFVEEACRQLSISLVYEAPNLQDIQDWTEVFITNCVKIVQPVQSIYLPPCFTQQRVLDFAVEHYQYTWKIREKVLELMSHETCDVYSDADTFQRKHRQWNQWLQLQSSQVAND
;
A
#
# COMPACT_ATOMS: atom_id res chain seq x y z
N MET A 1 37.27 4.02 -7.80
CA MET A 1 35.84 4.00 -8.18
C MET A 1 35.00 3.07 -7.28
N ALA A 2 35.31 1.78 -7.13
CA ALA A 2 34.48 0.85 -6.32
C ALA A 2 34.21 1.27 -4.85
N LYS A 3 35.17 1.89 -4.15
CA LYS A 3 35.00 2.37 -2.76
C LYS A 3 34.04 3.57 -2.63
N SER A 4 33.91 4.42 -3.66
CA SER A 4 32.95 5.54 -3.61
C SER A 4 31.53 5.08 -3.95
N THR A 5 31.40 4.12 -4.87
CA THR A 5 30.11 3.49 -5.22
C THR A 5 29.52 2.74 -4.02
N TRP A 6 30.34 1.97 -3.29
CA TRP A 6 29.90 1.25 -2.09
C TRP A 6 29.46 2.18 -0.94
N LYS A 7 30.19 3.28 -0.71
CA LYS A 7 29.80 4.29 0.30
C LYS A 7 28.50 4.99 -0.07
N LYS A 8 28.30 5.32 -1.36
CA LYS A 8 27.07 5.94 -1.85
C LYS A 8 25.87 5.00 -1.72
N GLN A 9 26.04 3.73 -2.11
CA GLN A 9 24.98 2.72 -2.03
C GLN A 9 24.60 2.35 -0.57
N ASN A 10 25.58 2.30 0.34
CA ASN A 10 25.29 2.15 1.77
C ASN A 10 24.58 3.37 2.35
N ALA A 11 24.98 4.59 1.95
CA ALA A 11 24.33 5.82 2.40
C ALA A 11 22.88 5.93 1.89
N GLU A 12 22.60 5.49 0.66
CA GLU A 12 21.26 5.39 0.07
C GLU A 12 20.42 4.32 0.81
N ASN A 13 20.98 3.14 1.08
CA ASN A 13 20.30 2.08 1.85
C ASN A 13 19.97 2.50 3.30
N THR A 14 20.83 3.30 3.95
CA THR A 14 20.55 3.86 5.28
C THR A 14 19.46 4.94 5.25
N ILE A 15 19.31 5.68 4.14
CA ILE A 15 18.23 6.68 4.00
C ILE A 15 16.88 6.01 3.76
N LEU A 16 16.86 4.97 2.91
CA LEU A 16 15.65 4.19 2.62
C LEU A 16 15.15 3.36 3.82
N SER A 17 15.92 3.27 4.90
CA SER A 17 15.50 2.63 6.15
C SER A 17 14.93 3.60 7.19
N LEU A 18 14.96 4.92 6.94
CA LEU A 18 14.37 5.91 7.82
C LEU A 18 12.84 5.96 7.67
N CYS A 19 12.16 6.16 8.80
CA CYS A 19 10.72 6.36 8.83
C CYS A 19 10.29 7.30 9.96
N GLY A 20 9.21 8.04 9.73
CA GLY A 20 8.46 8.76 10.73
C GLY A 20 7.20 7.99 11.11
N VAL A 21 6.81 8.05 12.38
CA VAL A 21 5.61 7.42 12.90
C VAL A 21 4.80 8.46 13.67
N ALA A 22 3.48 8.43 13.48
CA ALA A 22 2.55 9.28 14.21
C ALA A 22 1.32 8.49 14.65
N ILE A 23 0.74 8.90 15.79
CA ILE A 23 -0.51 8.39 16.33
C ILE A 23 -1.40 9.59 16.65
N ASN A 24 -2.63 9.59 16.12
CA ASN A 24 -3.62 10.67 16.35
C ASN A 24 -3.06 12.07 16.11
N GLY A 25 -2.29 12.25 15.03
CA GLY A 25 -1.69 13.54 14.69
C GLY A 25 -0.47 13.94 15.52
N LEU A 26 0.07 13.07 16.39
CA LEU A 26 1.26 13.34 17.22
C LEU A 26 2.41 12.42 16.83
N SER A 27 3.63 12.95 16.74
CA SER A 27 4.81 12.16 16.42
C SER A 27 5.14 11.20 17.57
N VAL A 28 5.55 9.99 17.23
CA VAL A 28 5.94 8.98 18.23
C VAL A 28 7.46 8.91 18.33
N SER A 29 7.98 8.88 19.55
CA SER A 29 9.41 8.67 19.79
C SER A 29 9.81 7.20 19.63
N ARG A 30 11.06 6.95 19.26
CA ARG A 30 11.56 5.59 18.93
C ARG A 30 11.52 4.61 20.09
N ASP A 31 11.61 5.09 21.31
CA ASP A 31 11.55 4.33 22.56
C ASP A 31 10.13 3.86 22.93
N LEU A 32 9.09 4.45 22.34
CA LEU A 32 7.70 4.12 22.65
C LEU A 32 7.13 2.94 21.83
N LEU A 33 7.84 2.48 20.80
CA LEU A 33 7.41 1.37 19.95
C LEU A 33 8.52 0.33 19.78
N PRO A 34 8.16 -0.96 19.61
CA PRO A 34 9.14 -2.00 19.29
C PRO A 34 10.00 -1.64 18.09
N LYS A 35 11.30 -1.96 18.14
CA LYS A 35 12.27 -1.67 17.07
C LYS A 35 11.79 -2.09 15.68
N ALA A 36 11.15 -3.25 15.59
CA ALA A 36 10.62 -3.81 14.34
C ALA A 36 9.64 -2.88 13.61
N CYS A 37 8.86 -2.05 14.33
CA CYS A 37 7.93 -1.07 13.74
C CYS A 37 8.63 -0.06 12.84
N TRP A 38 9.88 0.25 13.14
CA TRP A 38 10.69 1.21 12.42
C TRP A 38 11.34 0.57 11.18
N GLU A 39 11.57 -0.73 11.21
CA GLU A 39 12.29 -1.48 10.18
C GLU A 39 11.40 -1.75 8.95
N SER A 40 10.12 -2.07 9.13
CA SER A 40 9.24 -2.35 7.98
C SER A 40 7.76 -2.06 8.21
N ALA A 41 7.04 -1.79 7.13
CA ALA A 41 5.59 -1.63 7.14
C ALA A 41 4.81 -2.85 7.66
N PRO A 42 5.18 -4.10 7.28
CA PRO A 42 4.56 -5.29 7.87
C PRO A 42 4.70 -5.38 9.38
N GLU A 43 5.89 -5.14 9.93
CA GLU A 43 6.12 -5.18 11.38
C GLU A 43 5.37 -4.06 12.11
N PHE A 44 5.34 -2.85 11.53
CA PHE A 44 4.49 -1.76 12.02
C PHE A 44 3.03 -2.19 12.13
N LEU A 45 2.44 -2.77 11.07
CA LEU A 45 1.05 -3.23 11.11
C LEU A 45 0.80 -4.33 12.14
N ARG A 46 1.79 -5.18 12.43
CA ARG A 46 1.66 -6.26 13.42
C ARG A 46 1.69 -5.75 14.86
N ALA A 47 2.28 -4.59 15.12
CA ALA A 47 2.45 -4.04 16.46
C ALA A 47 1.18 -3.39 17.03
N PHE A 48 0.16 -3.15 16.20
CA PHE A 48 -1.11 -2.56 16.62
C PHE A 48 -2.26 -3.59 16.59
N PRO A 49 -3.38 -3.32 17.27
CA PRO A 49 -4.59 -4.12 17.16
C PRO A 49 -5.07 -4.26 15.71
N GLN A 50 -5.84 -5.31 15.43
CA GLN A 50 -6.42 -5.52 14.11
C GLN A 50 -7.27 -4.33 13.68
N GLY A 51 -7.22 -4.01 12.38
CA GLY A 51 -7.95 -2.91 11.81
C GLY A 51 -7.86 -2.84 10.30
N ALA A 52 -8.55 -1.86 9.74
CA ALA A 52 -8.42 -1.51 8.33
C ALA A 52 -7.14 -0.71 8.12
N TYR A 53 -6.36 -1.09 7.12
CA TYR A 53 -5.18 -0.33 6.73
C TYR A 53 -5.20 0.08 5.27
N THR A 54 -4.42 1.10 4.94
CA THR A 54 -4.22 1.57 3.58
C THR A 54 -2.75 1.88 3.38
N THR A 55 -2.27 1.73 2.15
CA THR A 55 -0.90 2.12 1.76
C THR A 55 -1.00 3.09 0.61
N MET A 56 -0.38 4.25 0.77
CA MET A 56 -0.42 5.41 -0.13
C MET A 56 1.00 5.73 -0.59
N ARG A 57 1.09 6.44 -1.71
CA ARG A 57 2.36 6.94 -2.27
C ARG A 57 2.19 8.43 -2.56
N THR A 58 3.25 9.19 -2.34
CA THR A 58 3.28 10.62 -2.70
C THR A 58 3.82 10.84 -4.11
N THR A 59 3.58 12.02 -4.67
CA THR A 59 4.33 12.53 -5.83
C THR A 59 5.77 12.87 -5.42
N GLN A 60 6.56 13.37 -6.38
CA GLN A 60 7.92 13.86 -6.17
C GLN A 60 8.01 15.00 -5.14
N ASP A 61 6.91 15.73 -4.94
CA ASP A 61 6.83 16.81 -3.95
C ASP A 61 6.74 16.30 -2.50
N ARG A 62 6.59 14.98 -2.29
CA ARG A 62 6.62 14.27 -0.98
C ARG A 62 5.45 14.55 -0.04
N HIS A 63 4.68 15.60 -0.27
CA HIS A 63 3.48 15.92 0.51
C HIS A 63 2.16 15.73 -0.27
N CYS A 64 2.21 15.71 -1.59
CA CYS A 64 1.05 15.40 -2.41
C CYS A 64 0.79 13.90 -2.42
N VAL A 65 -0.27 13.45 -1.75
CA VAL A 65 -0.71 12.05 -1.71
C VAL A 65 -1.57 11.75 -2.93
N ILE A 66 -1.24 10.68 -3.64
CA ILE A 66 -2.03 10.20 -4.78
C ILE A 66 -3.33 9.57 -4.27
N ALA A 67 -4.47 9.96 -4.85
CA ALA A 67 -5.79 9.37 -4.64
C ALA A 67 -6.26 9.32 -3.17
N LEU A 68 -5.99 10.37 -2.39
CA LEU A 68 -6.28 10.42 -0.95
C LEU A 68 -7.75 10.09 -0.62
N ASP A 69 -8.71 10.63 -1.36
CA ASP A 69 -10.13 10.39 -1.11
C ASP A 69 -10.54 8.92 -1.35
N ARG A 70 -9.92 8.26 -2.34
CA ARG A 70 -10.09 6.81 -2.55
C ARG A 70 -9.50 6.01 -1.39
N HIS A 71 -8.38 6.45 -0.84
CA HIS A 71 -7.76 5.82 0.32
C HIS A 71 -8.61 5.96 1.60
N LEU A 72 -9.23 7.13 1.83
CA LEU A 72 -10.16 7.35 2.94
C LEU A 72 -11.42 6.50 2.79
N SER A 73 -11.99 6.45 1.59
CA SER A 73 -13.14 5.60 1.26
C SER A 73 -12.84 4.12 1.51
N ARG A 74 -11.65 3.65 1.11
CA ARG A 74 -11.20 2.28 1.36
C ARG A 74 -11.01 1.96 2.83
N LEU A 75 -10.51 2.91 3.64
CA LEU A 75 -10.40 2.71 5.09
C LEU A 75 -11.80 2.53 5.71
N ALA A 76 -12.75 3.40 5.37
CA ALA A 76 -14.12 3.31 5.86
C ALA A 76 -14.79 1.98 5.46
N SER A 77 -14.75 1.62 4.18
CA SER A 77 -15.38 0.38 3.70
C SER A 77 -14.70 -0.88 4.27
N SER A 78 -13.38 -0.87 4.45
CA SER A 78 -12.67 -1.98 5.09
C SER A 78 -13.02 -2.12 6.56
N LEU A 79 -13.19 -1.01 7.30
CA LEU A 79 -13.65 -1.04 8.69
C LEU A 79 -15.05 -1.66 8.79
N GLN A 80 -15.96 -1.20 7.93
CA GLN A 80 -17.32 -1.72 7.86
C GLN A 80 -17.32 -3.23 7.58
N ALA A 81 -16.66 -3.67 6.49
CA ALA A 81 -16.62 -5.08 6.10
C ALA A 81 -15.99 -5.98 7.18
N LEU A 82 -14.96 -5.51 7.88
CA LEU A 82 -14.35 -6.27 8.98
C LEU A 82 -15.27 -6.38 10.20
N ARG A 83 -15.93 -5.28 10.58
CA ARG A 83 -16.87 -5.28 11.71
C ARG A 83 -18.07 -6.16 11.44
N GLU A 84 -18.65 -6.08 10.24
CA GLU A 84 -19.74 -6.96 9.80
C GLU A 84 -19.30 -8.43 9.82
N HIS A 85 -18.14 -8.74 9.24
CA HIS A 85 -17.62 -10.11 9.20
C HIS A 85 -17.34 -10.70 10.59
N GLN A 86 -16.84 -9.88 11.52
CA GLN A 86 -16.48 -10.31 12.87
C GLN A 86 -17.59 -10.08 13.91
N GLN A 87 -18.75 -9.56 13.49
CA GLN A 87 -19.85 -9.18 14.38
C GLN A 87 -19.41 -8.24 15.52
N VAL A 88 -18.51 -7.30 15.21
CA VAL A 88 -17.98 -6.33 16.17
C VAL A 88 -18.93 -5.15 16.26
N GLU A 89 -19.58 -4.99 17.42
CA GLU A 89 -20.34 -3.78 17.73
C GLU A 89 -19.44 -2.55 17.76
N PHE A 90 -19.93 -1.44 17.21
CA PHE A 90 -19.28 -0.13 17.22
C PHE A 90 -20.26 0.96 17.67
N VAL A 91 -19.72 2.03 18.21
CA VAL A 91 -20.47 3.19 18.72
C VAL A 91 -19.96 4.44 18.04
N ASP A 92 -20.81 5.15 17.29
CA ASP A 92 -20.44 6.32 16.47
C ASP A 92 -19.65 7.40 17.20
N SER A 93 -19.95 7.62 18.49
CA SER A 93 -19.24 8.60 19.32
C SER A 93 -17.83 8.13 19.69
N GLN A 94 -17.58 6.83 19.76
CA GLN A 94 -16.32 6.22 20.24
C GLN A 94 -15.45 5.66 19.12
N ASP A 95 -16.02 5.43 17.94
CA ASP A 95 -15.39 4.73 16.83
C ASP A 95 -15.42 5.54 15.52
N PHE A 96 -14.45 5.32 14.65
CA PHE A 96 -14.54 5.78 13.27
C PHE A 96 -15.45 4.86 12.46
N ASN A 97 -16.38 5.43 11.69
CA ASN A 97 -17.39 4.67 10.93
C ASN A 97 -17.60 5.17 9.48
N THR A 98 -17.22 6.41 9.19
CA THR A 98 -17.49 7.08 7.91
C THR A 98 -16.25 7.80 7.40
N VAL A 99 -16.21 8.08 6.10
CA VAL A 99 -15.17 8.89 5.45
C VAL A 99 -15.02 10.25 6.14
N SER A 100 -16.14 10.92 6.41
CA SER A 100 -16.15 12.24 7.09
C SER A 100 -15.49 12.18 8.46
N SER A 101 -15.76 11.12 9.25
CA SER A 101 -15.15 10.95 10.58
C SER A 101 -13.64 10.65 10.51
N LEU A 102 -13.16 10.05 9.43
CA LEU A 102 -11.77 9.64 9.23
C LEU A 102 -10.89 10.75 8.65
N LYS A 103 -11.45 11.62 7.81
CA LYS A 103 -10.71 12.55 6.95
C LYS A 103 -9.68 13.37 7.72
N GLU A 104 -10.12 14.17 8.68
CA GLU A 104 -9.23 15.06 9.45
C GLU A 104 -8.21 14.28 10.29
N PRO A 105 -8.59 13.28 11.13
CA PRO A 105 -7.63 12.49 11.89
C PRO A 105 -6.58 11.76 11.05
N VAL A 106 -6.96 11.22 9.90
CA VAL A 106 -6.03 10.57 8.97
C VAL A 106 -5.06 11.59 8.37
N ILE A 107 -5.55 12.71 7.84
CA ILE A 107 -4.69 13.75 7.27
C ILE A 107 -3.71 14.29 8.32
N LEU A 108 -4.18 14.59 9.52
CA LEU A 108 -3.33 15.06 10.63
C LEU A 108 -2.23 14.06 11.00
N THR A 109 -2.56 12.78 11.05
CA THR A 109 -1.61 11.72 11.39
C THR A 109 -0.61 11.48 10.26
N VAL A 110 -1.05 11.54 9.00
CA VAL A 110 -0.19 11.44 7.82
C VAL A 110 0.81 12.61 7.76
N ARG A 111 0.33 13.85 7.91
CA ARG A 111 1.18 15.06 7.99
C ARG A 111 2.29 14.88 9.02
N GLU A 112 1.94 14.48 10.23
CA GLU A 112 2.90 14.36 11.32
C GLU A 112 3.92 13.23 11.08
N ALA A 113 3.50 12.11 10.48
CA ALA A 113 4.40 11.04 10.10
C ALA A 113 5.41 11.50 9.03
N ILE A 114 4.96 12.25 8.01
CA ILE A 114 5.83 12.84 6.98
C ILE A 114 6.81 13.83 7.62
N SER A 115 6.32 14.78 8.42
CA SER A 115 7.16 15.77 9.11
C SER A 115 8.20 15.11 10.04
N SER A 116 7.84 14.02 10.72
CA SER A 116 8.78 13.23 11.52
C SER A 116 9.88 12.58 10.66
N LEU A 117 9.53 12.01 9.50
CA LEU A 117 10.50 11.48 8.54
C LEU A 117 11.45 12.58 8.04
N GLU A 118 10.92 13.74 7.66
CA GLU A 118 11.71 14.87 7.14
C GLU A 118 12.70 15.40 8.19
N ARG A 119 12.27 15.57 9.46
CA ARG A 119 13.17 15.94 10.57
C ARG A 119 14.31 14.94 10.75
N GLN A 120 14.04 13.64 10.62
CA GLN A 120 15.09 12.61 10.69
C GLN A 120 16.05 12.67 9.50
N LEU A 121 15.54 12.93 8.29
CA LEU A 121 16.41 13.05 7.10
C LEU A 121 17.34 14.26 7.20
N LEU A 122 16.83 15.40 7.68
CA LEU A 122 17.60 16.63 7.90
C LEU A 122 18.70 16.44 8.95
N SER A 123 18.39 15.80 10.08
CA SER A 123 19.37 15.59 11.17
C SER A 123 20.54 14.68 10.78
N HIS A 124 20.39 13.86 9.74
CA HIS A 124 21.46 13.01 9.24
C HIS A 124 22.38 13.69 8.20
N GLY A 125 22.18 14.99 7.92
CA GLY A 125 23.14 15.83 7.16
C GLY A 125 23.32 15.45 5.69
N LYS A 126 22.27 15.00 5.01
CA LYS A 126 22.35 14.44 3.65
C LYS A 126 21.43 15.11 2.63
N GLU A 127 21.43 16.44 2.56
CA GLU A 127 20.62 17.21 1.60
C GLU A 127 20.85 16.78 0.13
N GLU A 128 22.07 16.39 -0.25
CA GLU A 128 22.41 15.94 -1.62
C GLU A 128 21.88 14.53 -2.00
N ILE A 129 21.55 13.66 -1.04
CA ILE A 129 21.05 12.29 -1.33
C ILE A 129 19.50 12.25 -1.35
N VAL A 130 18.86 13.32 -0.92
CA VAL A 130 17.43 13.42 -0.63
C VAL A 130 16.61 13.86 -1.86
N GLN A 131 17.21 14.04 -3.05
CA GLN A 131 16.47 14.62 -4.18
C GLN A 131 15.50 13.66 -4.91
N ASN A 132 15.70 12.33 -4.83
CA ASN A 132 14.95 11.36 -5.67
C ASN A 132 14.18 10.29 -4.88
N TYR A 133 13.50 10.68 -3.80
CA TYR A 133 12.60 9.79 -3.07
C TYR A 133 11.18 10.31 -3.10
N VAL A 134 10.25 9.38 -2.93
CA VAL A 134 8.85 9.66 -2.58
C VAL A 134 8.54 8.99 -1.26
N VAL A 135 7.41 9.32 -0.65
CA VAL A 135 7.01 8.76 0.63
C VAL A 135 6.00 7.62 0.39
N SER A 136 6.31 6.46 0.96
CA SER A 136 5.34 5.38 1.15
C SER A 136 4.72 5.54 2.53
N ILE A 137 3.39 5.67 2.58
CA ILE A 137 2.64 5.95 3.80
C ILE A 137 1.71 4.79 4.08
N VAL A 138 1.84 4.20 5.26
CA VAL A 138 0.92 3.18 5.76
C VAL A 138 0.08 3.80 6.86
N VAL A 139 -1.24 3.75 6.72
CA VAL A 139 -2.18 4.17 7.76
C VAL A 139 -3.00 2.97 8.20
N LEU A 140 -3.18 2.81 9.51
CA LEU A 140 -4.03 1.79 10.12
C LEU A 140 -5.01 2.48 11.08
N VAL A 141 -6.26 2.02 11.02
CA VAL A 141 -7.33 2.38 11.94
C VAL A 141 -7.83 1.09 12.57
N PRO A 142 -7.64 0.89 13.89
CA PRO A 142 -8.15 -0.29 14.60
C PRO A 142 -9.68 -0.43 14.48
N LEU A 143 -10.19 -1.65 14.68
CA LEU A 143 -11.63 -1.91 14.62
C LEU A 143 -12.44 -1.16 15.69
N LYS A 144 -11.82 -0.80 16.81
CA LYS A 144 -12.42 -0.03 17.91
C LYS A 144 -11.55 1.15 18.32
N GLY A 145 -12.19 2.18 18.85
CA GLY A 145 -11.60 3.45 19.27
C GLY A 145 -11.39 4.43 18.12
N ARG A 146 -11.04 5.66 18.50
CA ARG A 146 -10.64 6.73 17.57
C ARG A 146 -9.13 6.84 17.45
N GLN A 147 -8.46 5.70 17.25
CA GLN A 147 -7.01 5.68 17.00
C GLN A 147 -6.74 5.66 15.49
N VAL A 148 -5.81 6.49 15.05
CA VAL A 148 -5.20 6.43 13.73
C VAL A 148 -3.70 6.36 13.93
N VAL A 149 -3.05 5.41 13.28
CA VAL A 149 -1.59 5.26 13.31
C VAL A 149 -1.05 5.34 11.89
N ALA A 150 0.02 6.09 11.69
CA ALA A 150 0.65 6.25 10.38
C ALA A 150 2.17 6.04 10.46
N ARG A 151 2.71 5.39 9.44
CA ARG A 151 4.14 5.25 9.19
C ARG A 151 4.46 5.81 7.81
N ALA A 152 5.35 6.79 7.75
CA ALA A 152 5.89 7.36 6.52
C ALA A 152 7.34 6.92 6.35
N ALA A 153 7.70 6.36 5.19
CA ALA A 153 9.08 5.98 4.90
C ALA A 153 9.51 6.45 3.52
N ALA A 154 10.78 6.82 3.41
CA ALA A 154 11.39 7.18 2.13
C ALA A 154 11.53 5.93 1.26
N VAL A 155 11.04 6.00 0.02
CA VAL A 155 11.21 4.96 -0.99
C VAL A 155 11.72 5.58 -2.28
N GLN A 156 12.43 4.79 -3.09
CA GLN A 156 12.98 5.27 -4.35
C GLN A 156 11.87 5.85 -5.25
N GLY A 157 12.11 7.04 -5.79
CA GLY A 157 11.14 7.75 -6.63
C GLY A 157 10.85 7.02 -7.95
N SER A 158 11.88 6.39 -8.54
CA SER A 158 11.71 5.57 -9.74
C SER A 158 10.90 4.31 -9.43
N VAL A 159 9.87 4.07 -10.23
CA VAL A 159 9.08 2.85 -10.13
C VAL A 159 9.85 1.72 -10.80
N SER A 160 10.07 0.61 -10.10
CA SER A 160 10.79 -0.52 -10.66
C SER A 160 10.12 -1.07 -11.92
N HIS A 161 10.91 -1.26 -12.98
CA HIS A 161 10.55 -1.95 -14.21
C HIS A 161 10.87 -3.45 -14.16
N GLN A 162 11.40 -3.93 -13.03
CA GLN A 162 11.79 -5.32 -12.88
C GLN A 162 10.54 -6.21 -12.92
N PRO A 163 10.51 -7.21 -13.81
CA PRO A 163 9.43 -8.16 -13.85
C PRO A 163 9.29 -8.93 -12.53
N GLN A 164 8.07 -9.37 -12.27
CA GLN A 164 7.70 -10.05 -11.04
C GLN A 164 7.68 -11.56 -11.26
N LEU A 165 8.07 -12.30 -10.22
CA LEU A 165 8.00 -13.75 -10.15
C LEU A 165 6.95 -14.11 -9.10
N LEU A 166 5.90 -14.82 -9.52
CA LEU A 166 4.80 -15.20 -8.66
C LEU A 166 4.87 -16.69 -8.30
N GLN A 167 4.54 -17.03 -7.05
CA GLN A 167 4.30 -18.42 -6.64
C GLN A 167 2.81 -18.61 -6.34
N SER A 168 2.19 -19.53 -7.06
CA SER A 168 0.79 -19.86 -6.84
C SER A 168 0.57 -20.62 -5.54
N VAL A 169 -0.47 -20.27 -4.80
CA VAL A 169 -0.90 -20.96 -3.58
C VAL A 169 -2.42 -21.04 -3.54
N PHE A 170 -2.96 -22.21 -3.18
CA PHE A 170 -4.39 -22.35 -2.92
C PHE A 170 -4.73 -21.71 -1.58
N TYR A 171 -5.38 -20.56 -1.63
CA TYR A 171 -5.76 -19.82 -0.43
C TYR A 171 -6.81 -18.77 -0.76
N SER A 172 -7.92 -18.79 0.00
CA SER A 172 -8.94 -17.74 -0.05
C SER A 172 -8.92 -16.94 1.26
N ARG A 173 -8.94 -15.61 1.15
CA ARG A 173 -8.99 -14.72 2.33
C ARG A 173 -10.38 -14.80 2.98
N GLN A 174 -10.43 -14.71 4.30
CA GLN A 174 -11.69 -14.75 5.07
C GLN A 174 -12.59 -13.54 4.78
N CYS A 175 -12.02 -12.33 4.79
CA CYS A 175 -12.71 -11.09 4.42
C CYS A 175 -11.93 -10.42 3.26
N PRO A 176 -12.12 -10.87 2.01
CA PRO A 176 -11.33 -10.38 0.87
C PRO A 176 -11.65 -8.92 0.52
N LEU A 177 -12.86 -8.46 0.80
CA LEU A 177 -13.34 -7.10 0.51
C LEU A 177 -12.68 -6.02 1.38
N ALA A 178 -12.09 -6.41 2.51
CA ALA A 178 -11.42 -5.49 3.42
C ALA A 178 -9.90 -5.53 3.27
N LYS A 179 -9.23 -4.40 3.43
CA LYS A 179 -7.77 -4.33 3.57
C LYS A 179 -7.38 -4.51 5.04
N ASP A 180 -7.41 -5.76 5.47
CA ASP A 180 -7.20 -6.18 6.86
C ASP A 180 -5.72 -6.23 7.29
N SER A 181 -5.35 -5.60 8.42
CA SER A 181 -4.00 -5.69 8.95
C SER A 181 -3.61 -7.11 9.40
N LEU A 182 -4.58 -7.95 9.76
CA LEU A 182 -4.33 -9.35 10.11
C LEU A 182 -3.82 -10.18 8.92
N TRP A 183 -4.18 -9.79 7.69
CA TRP A 183 -3.68 -10.44 6.47
C TRP A 183 -2.14 -10.44 6.39
N VAL A 184 -1.48 -9.43 6.96
CA VAL A 184 -0.02 -9.35 7.05
C VAL A 184 0.56 -10.55 7.82
N ARG A 185 -0.12 -11.01 8.88
CA ARG A 185 0.29 -12.17 9.67
C ARG A 185 0.05 -13.46 8.89
N HIS A 186 -1.17 -13.64 8.36
CA HIS A 186 -1.54 -14.86 7.62
C HIS A 186 -0.65 -15.10 6.41
N ARG A 187 -0.42 -14.08 5.57
CA ARG A 187 0.40 -14.26 4.36
C ARG A 187 1.86 -14.56 4.68
N SER A 188 2.38 -14.08 5.82
CA SER A 188 3.77 -14.35 6.23
C SER A 188 4.03 -15.84 6.39
N GLN A 189 3.08 -16.58 6.97
CA GLN A 189 3.17 -18.02 7.13
C GLN A 189 3.16 -18.73 5.76
N LEU A 190 2.35 -18.23 4.82
CA LEU A 190 2.31 -18.76 3.46
C LEU A 190 3.67 -18.62 2.74
N TYR A 191 4.39 -17.51 2.94
CA TYR A 191 5.75 -17.37 2.37
C TYR A 191 6.73 -18.38 2.99
N THR A 192 6.70 -18.60 4.31
CA THR A 192 7.59 -19.56 4.98
C THR A 192 7.38 -21.00 4.49
N CYS A 193 6.14 -21.39 4.22
CA CYS A 193 5.81 -22.72 3.73
C CYS A 193 6.17 -22.93 2.23
N ASN A 194 6.40 -21.87 1.47
CA ASN A 194 6.64 -21.91 0.04
C ASN A 194 8.09 -21.53 -0.28
N GLN A 195 8.98 -22.53 -0.39
CA GLN A 195 10.43 -22.38 -0.47
C GLN A 195 11.00 -21.86 -1.82
N LYS A 196 10.21 -21.19 -2.66
CA LYS A 196 10.66 -20.73 -3.99
C LYS A 196 11.10 -19.26 -3.96
N PRO A 197 11.98 -18.81 -4.89
CA PRO A 197 12.49 -17.44 -4.96
C PRO A 197 11.44 -16.39 -5.39
N ALA A 198 10.14 -16.71 -5.32
CA ALA A 198 9.08 -15.84 -5.75
C ALA A 198 9.01 -14.58 -4.86
N LYS A 199 8.83 -13.43 -5.51
CA LYS A 199 8.74 -12.14 -4.82
C LYS A 199 7.33 -11.88 -4.27
N GLU A 200 6.33 -12.57 -4.81
CA GLU A 200 4.94 -12.44 -4.39
C GLU A 200 4.16 -13.75 -4.59
N LEU A 201 3.15 -14.01 -3.75
CA LEU A 201 2.23 -15.14 -3.93
C LEU A 201 1.05 -14.75 -4.82
N LEU A 202 0.64 -15.65 -5.72
CA LEU A 202 -0.64 -15.60 -6.45
C LEU A 202 -1.65 -16.50 -5.72
N LEU A 203 -2.76 -15.93 -5.28
CA LEU A 203 -3.81 -16.66 -4.56
C LEU A 203 -4.77 -17.32 -5.56
N LEU A 204 -4.94 -18.63 -5.44
CA LEU A 204 -5.86 -19.42 -6.23
C LEU A 204 -7.00 -19.96 -5.36
N SER A 205 -8.20 -20.11 -5.93
CA SER A 205 -9.19 -21.03 -5.37
C SER A 205 -8.98 -22.47 -5.85
N GLU A 206 -9.67 -23.41 -5.20
CA GLU A 206 -9.52 -24.86 -5.40
C GLU A 206 -9.77 -25.31 -6.84
N ASP A 207 -10.58 -24.56 -7.58
CA ASP A 207 -10.91 -24.74 -9.00
C ASP A 207 -9.85 -24.16 -9.96
N ASN A 208 -8.69 -23.76 -9.45
CA ASN A 208 -7.60 -23.08 -10.17
C ASN A 208 -7.93 -21.66 -10.69
N THR A 209 -9.00 -21.04 -10.18
CA THR A 209 -9.31 -19.65 -10.49
C THR A 209 -8.32 -18.72 -9.80
N CYS A 210 -7.69 -17.83 -10.58
CA CYS A 210 -6.71 -16.85 -10.12
C CYS A 210 -7.43 -15.63 -9.54
N LEU A 211 -7.23 -15.37 -8.25
CA LEU A 211 -7.91 -14.30 -7.53
C LEU A 211 -7.08 -13.00 -7.58
N GLU A 212 -6.13 -12.89 -6.64
CA GLU A 212 -5.27 -11.72 -6.48
C GLU A 212 -3.87 -12.14 -6.04
N GLY A 213 -2.90 -11.25 -6.16
CA GLY A 213 -1.61 -11.41 -5.50
C GLY A 213 -1.72 -11.13 -3.99
N SER A 214 -0.76 -11.60 -3.20
CA SER A 214 -0.80 -11.40 -1.74
C SER A 214 -0.80 -9.93 -1.28
N THR A 215 -0.40 -9.00 -2.16
CA THR A 215 -0.40 -7.55 -1.90
C THR A 215 -0.88 -6.73 -3.10
N SER A 216 -1.41 -7.37 -4.14
CA SER A 216 -1.69 -6.76 -5.45
C SER A 216 -2.89 -7.40 -6.13
N ASN A 217 -3.58 -6.67 -7.01
CA ASN A 217 -4.56 -7.27 -7.91
C ASN A 217 -3.86 -7.95 -9.08
N PHE A 218 -4.50 -8.97 -9.66
CA PHE A 218 -3.95 -9.78 -10.74
C PHE A 218 -4.75 -9.58 -12.03
N PHE A 219 -4.04 -9.43 -13.14
CA PHE A 219 -4.62 -9.16 -14.45
C PHE A 219 -3.94 -10.01 -15.52
N VAL A 220 -4.73 -10.46 -16.48
CA VAL A 220 -4.26 -11.24 -17.63
C VAL A 220 -4.79 -10.62 -18.91
N VAL A 221 -3.91 -10.44 -19.89
CA VAL A 221 -4.25 -10.09 -21.26
C VAL A 221 -4.42 -11.38 -22.04
N TYR A 222 -5.57 -11.54 -22.69
CA TYR A 222 -5.88 -12.70 -23.54
C TYR A 222 -5.54 -12.39 -24.99
N ARG A 223 -5.30 -13.43 -25.80
CA ARG A 223 -4.92 -13.34 -27.23
C ARG A 223 -5.89 -12.50 -28.07
N GLN A 224 -7.17 -12.48 -27.70
CA GLN A 224 -8.21 -11.66 -28.32
C GLN A 224 -8.15 -10.16 -27.97
N GLY A 225 -7.17 -9.73 -27.19
CA GLY A 225 -6.94 -8.33 -26.82
C GLY A 225 -7.79 -7.81 -25.65
N CYS A 226 -8.55 -8.69 -24.96
CA CYS A 226 -9.24 -8.32 -23.74
C CYS A 226 -8.36 -8.55 -22.50
N VAL A 227 -8.58 -7.73 -21.47
CA VAL A 227 -7.97 -7.88 -20.15
C VAL A 227 -8.99 -8.51 -19.22
N LYS A 228 -8.59 -9.52 -18.44
CA LYS A 228 -9.42 -10.14 -17.41
C LYS A 228 -8.86 -9.91 -16.01
N THR A 229 -9.75 -9.73 -15.04
CA THR A 229 -9.43 -9.67 -13.60
C THR A 229 -10.60 -10.17 -12.75
N ALA A 230 -10.32 -10.59 -11.52
CA ALA A 230 -11.34 -11.10 -10.62
C ALA A 230 -12.34 -9.99 -10.19
N ALA A 231 -13.64 -10.28 -10.33
CA ALA A 231 -14.72 -9.37 -9.91
C ALA A 231 -15.05 -9.43 -8.42
N SER A 232 -14.85 -10.60 -7.82
CA SER A 232 -15.29 -10.92 -6.46
C SER A 232 -14.26 -11.80 -5.77
N ARG A 233 -14.41 -11.99 -4.45
CA ARG A 233 -13.45 -12.73 -3.59
C ARG A 233 -12.04 -12.12 -3.58
N VAL A 234 -11.92 -10.87 -3.99
CA VAL A 234 -10.68 -10.08 -3.99
C VAL A 234 -10.92 -8.70 -3.40
N LEU A 235 -9.84 -8.01 -3.04
CA LEU A 235 -9.90 -6.60 -2.65
C LEU A 235 -9.88 -5.75 -3.91
N VAL A 236 -10.90 -4.91 -4.15
CA VAL A 236 -10.83 -3.91 -5.24
C VAL A 236 -9.78 -2.86 -4.89
N GLY A 237 -8.58 -2.99 -5.48
CA GLY A 237 -7.46 -2.10 -5.19
C GLY A 237 -7.60 -0.75 -5.87
N ILE A 238 -7.10 0.31 -5.23
CA ILE A 238 -7.13 1.67 -5.79
C ILE A 238 -6.36 1.75 -7.12
N ALA A 239 -5.19 1.11 -7.21
CA ALA A 239 -4.46 1.04 -8.48
C ALA A 239 -5.22 0.26 -9.56
N SER A 240 -5.99 -0.77 -9.18
CA SER A 240 -6.89 -1.49 -10.09
C SER A 240 -8.02 -0.61 -10.63
N GLN A 241 -8.53 0.34 -9.85
CA GLN A 241 -9.51 1.32 -10.35
C GLN A 241 -8.90 2.27 -11.39
N PHE A 242 -7.61 2.61 -11.26
CA PHE A 242 -6.90 3.34 -12.31
C PHE A 242 -6.66 2.48 -13.55
N VAL A 243 -6.43 1.17 -13.40
CA VAL A 243 -6.33 0.24 -14.54
C VAL A 243 -7.65 0.18 -15.30
N GLU A 244 -8.79 0.11 -14.60
CA GLU A 244 -10.12 0.19 -15.21
C GLU A 244 -10.31 1.47 -16.03
N GLU A 245 -10.02 2.62 -15.43
CA GLU A 245 -10.13 3.91 -16.11
C GLU A 245 -9.16 4.02 -17.30
N ALA A 246 -7.94 3.50 -17.16
CA ALA A 246 -6.97 3.42 -18.25
C ALA A 246 -7.48 2.53 -19.40
N CYS A 247 -7.99 1.34 -19.12
CA CYS A 247 -8.58 0.45 -20.12
C CYS A 247 -9.74 1.14 -20.85
N ARG A 248 -10.62 1.81 -20.11
CA ARG A 248 -11.75 2.58 -20.68
C ARG A 248 -11.27 3.68 -21.64
N GLN A 249 -10.29 4.49 -21.24
CA GLN A 249 -9.77 5.57 -22.09
C GLN A 249 -8.96 5.06 -23.29
N LEU A 250 -8.31 3.91 -23.16
CA LEU A 250 -7.56 3.26 -24.24
C LEU A 250 -8.42 2.38 -25.15
N SER A 251 -9.74 2.28 -24.89
CA SER A 251 -10.65 1.37 -25.59
C SER A 251 -10.21 -0.10 -25.53
N ILE A 252 -9.60 -0.51 -24.42
CA ILE A 252 -9.24 -1.90 -24.13
C ILE A 252 -10.39 -2.55 -23.35
N SER A 253 -10.93 -3.66 -23.86
CA SER A 253 -12.01 -4.39 -23.19
C SER A 253 -11.52 -5.00 -21.88
N LEU A 254 -12.05 -4.52 -20.75
CA LEU A 254 -11.81 -5.08 -19.42
C LEU A 254 -13.00 -5.93 -19.00
N VAL A 255 -12.75 -7.21 -18.71
CA VAL A 255 -13.75 -8.20 -18.31
C VAL A 255 -13.54 -8.57 -16.84
N TYR A 256 -14.60 -8.41 -16.05
CA TYR A 256 -14.63 -8.76 -14.63
C TYR A 256 -14.97 -10.24 -14.45
N GLU A 257 -14.04 -11.08 -14.88
CA GLU A 257 -14.08 -12.52 -14.72
C GLU A 257 -12.66 -12.98 -14.32
N ALA A 258 -12.56 -13.71 -13.22
CA ALA A 258 -11.29 -14.17 -12.70
C ALA A 258 -10.61 -15.13 -13.69
N PRO A 259 -9.35 -14.89 -14.12
CA PRO A 259 -8.65 -15.79 -15.03
C PRO A 259 -8.51 -17.19 -14.42
N ASN A 260 -8.70 -18.25 -15.20
CA ASN A 260 -8.49 -19.63 -14.73
C ASN A 260 -7.20 -20.20 -15.35
N LEU A 261 -6.43 -20.97 -14.58
CA LEU A 261 -5.21 -21.61 -15.10
C LEU A 261 -5.47 -22.60 -16.25
N GLN A 262 -6.70 -23.08 -16.43
CA GLN A 262 -7.09 -23.90 -17.57
C GLN A 262 -7.00 -23.16 -18.90
N ASP A 263 -7.20 -21.83 -18.89
CA ASP A 263 -7.20 -20.99 -20.10
C ASP A 263 -5.79 -20.49 -20.48
N ILE A 264 -4.75 -21.02 -19.86
CA ILE A 264 -3.42 -20.42 -19.93
C ILE A 264 -2.86 -20.30 -21.35
N GLN A 265 -3.27 -21.19 -22.24
CA GLN A 265 -2.84 -21.15 -23.64
C GLN A 265 -3.29 -19.87 -24.36
N ASP A 266 -4.30 -19.19 -23.84
CA ASP A 266 -4.82 -17.94 -24.40
C ASP A 266 -4.20 -16.69 -23.75
N TRP A 267 -3.39 -16.84 -22.70
CA TRP A 267 -2.75 -15.73 -22.01
C TRP A 267 -1.55 -15.22 -22.82
N THR A 268 -1.50 -13.92 -23.07
CA THR A 268 -0.39 -13.27 -23.79
C THR A 268 0.47 -12.39 -22.90
N GLU A 269 -0.15 -11.72 -21.93
CA GLU A 269 0.57 -10.91 -20.94
C GLU A 269 -0.07 -11.07 -19.56
N VAL A 270 0.73 -10.96 -18.52
CA VAL A 270 0.26 -11.00 -17.14
C VAL A 270 0.87 -9.85 -16.37
N PHE A 271 0.06 -9.15 -15.58
CA PHE A 271 0.57 -8.09 -14.71
C PHE A 271 -0.14 -8.07 -13.36
N ILE A 272 0.55 -7.51 -12.37
CA ILE A 272 -0.01 -7.23 -11.05
C ILE A 272 0.00 -5.74 -10.77
N THR A 273 -0.92 -5.28 -9.92
CA THR A 273 -1.03 -3.86 -9.59
C THR A 273 -1.29 -3.56 -8.12
N ASN A 274 -0.64 -2.52 -7.62
CA ASN A 274 -0.97 -1.85 -6.36
C ASN A 274 -0.45 -0.40 -6.37
N CYS A 275 -0.80 0.40 -5.36
CA CYS A 275 -0.45 1.84 -5.32
C CYS A 275 1.06 2.14 -5.22
N VAL A 276 1.90 1.14 -4.94
CA VAL A 276 3.36 1.33 -4.80
C VAL A 276 4.09 0.87 -6.06
N LYS A 277 3.70 -0.28 -6.62
CA LYS A 277 4.25 -0.92 -7.83
C LYS A 277 3.68 -0.34 -9.12
N ILE A 278 2.52 0.31 -9.03
CA ILE A 278 1.70 0.76 -10.16
C ILE A 278 1.23 -0.45 -10.95
N VAL A 279 1.66 -0.66 -12.19
CA VAL A 279 1.36 -1.84 -13.02
C VAL A 279 2.68 -2.52 -13.34
N GLN A 280 2.91 -3.74 -12.85
CA GLN A 280 4.17 -4.46 -13.05
C GLN A 280 3.95 -5.76 -13.84
N PRO A 281 4.75 -5.99 -14.90
CA PRO A 281 4.67 -7.23 -15.65
C PRO A 281 5.12 -8.40 -14.79
N VAL A 282 4.47 -9.54 -14.99
CA VAL A 282 4.86 -10.83 -14.43
C VAL A 282 5.65 -11.56 -15.50
N GLN A 283 6.86 -11.97 -15.17
CA GLN A 283 7.72 -12.77 -16.05
C GLN A 283 7.48 -14.25 -15.88
N SER A 284 7.29 -14.70 -14.63
CA SER A 284 7.07 -16.12 -14.38
C SER A 284 6.03 -16.36 -13.29
N ILE A 285 5.24 -17.41 -13.46
CA ILE A 285 4.34 -17.96 -12.45
C ILE A 285 4.75 -19.40 -12.16
N TYR A 286 5.16 -19.65 -10.93
CA TYR A 286 5.37 -21.00 -10.44
C TYR A 286 4.02 -21.62 -10.08
N LEU A 287 3.69 -22.73 -10.73
CA LEU A 287 2.42 -23.43 -10.55
C LEU A 287 2.41 -24.30 -9.28
N PRO A 288 1.21 -24.64 -8.77
CA PRO A 288 1.06 -25.58 -7.68
C PRO A 288 1.57 -26.99 -8.04
N PRO A 289 1.97 -27.83 -7.06
CA PRO A 289 2.53 -29.15 -7.31
C PRO A 289 1.63 -30.14 -8.06
N CYS A 290 0.30 -29.92 -8.07
CA CYS A 290 -0.65 -30.74 -8.82
C CYS A 290 -0.47 -30.61 -10.35
N PHE A 291 0.19 -29.56 -10.83
CA PHE A 291 0.58 -29.42 -12.23
C PHE A 291 1.90 -30.17 -12.49
N THR A 292 1.79 -31.45 -12.85
CA THR A 292 2.94 -32.36 -12.97
C THR A 292 3.77 -32.15 -14.23
N GLN A 293 3.13 -31.73 -15.33
CA GLN A 293 3.75 -31.59 -16.66
C GLN A 293 4.43 -30.23 -16.86
N GLN A 294 3.88 -29.15 -16.28
CA GLN A 294 4.44 -27.80 -16.36
C GLN A 294 4.41 -27.17 -14.98
N ARG A 295 5.59 -26.83 -14.44
CA ARG A 295 5.74 -26.28 -13.08
C ARG A 295 6.00 -24.78 -13.05
N VAL A 296 6.33 -24.19 -14.20
CA VAL A 296 6.61 -22.77 -14.37
C VAL A 296 6.00 -22.32 -15.68
N LEU A 297 5.40 -21.14 -15.65
CA LEU A 297 4.83 -20.44 -16.78
C LEU A 297 5.69 -19.20 -17.01
N ASP A 298 6.32 -19.10 -18.16
CA ASP A 298 7.19 -17.99 -18.49
C ASP A 298 6.58 -17.12 -19.58
N PHE A 299 6.75 -15.82 -19.44
CA PHE A 299 6.22 -14.81 -20.35
C PHE A 299 7.36 -13.93 -20.86
N ALA A 300 7.38 -13.67 -22.17
CA ALA A 300 8.34 -12.80 -22.82
C ALA A 300 7.95 -11.32 -22.59
N VAL A 301 8.35 -10.76 -21.45
CA VAL A 301 7.99 -9.40 -21.01
C VAL A 301 8.45 -8.32 -21.99
N GLU A 302 9.53 -8.57 -22.73
CA GLU A 302 10.03 -7.72 -23.81
C GLU A 302 9.01 -7.52 -24.95
N HIS A 303 8.04 -8.43 -25.08
CA HIS A 303 6.98 -8.37 -26.08
C HIS A 303 5.64 -7.84 -25.54
N TYR A 304 5.57 -7.47 -24.26
CA TYR A 304 4.34 -6.91 -23.70
C TYR A 304 4.02 -5.56 -24.38
N GLN A 305 2.76 -5.35 -24.73
CA GLN A 305 2.28 -4.11 -25.33
C GLN A 305 1.14 -3.51 -24.53
N TYR A 306 0.14 -4.32 -24.16
CA TYR A 306 -1.03 -3.87 -23.41
C TYR A 306 -0.62 -3.42 -22.01
N THR A 307 0.20 -4.22 -21.31
CA THR A 307 0.66 -3.93 -19.95
C THR A 307 1.39 -2.59 -19.87
N TRP A 308 2.29 -2.29 -20.82
CA TRP A 308 3.03 -1.04 -20.84
C TRP A 308 2.16 0.17 -21.18
N LYS A 309 1.26 0.04 -22.18
CA LYS A 309 0.28 1.09 -22.52
C LYS A 309 -0.63 1.41 -21.33
N ILE A 310 -1.15 0.39 -20.66
CA ILE A 310 -1.98 0.54 -19.46
C ILE A 310 -1.18 1.21 -18.35
N ARG A 311 0.07 0.79 -18.11
CA ARG A 311 0.93 1.39 -17.09
C ARG A 311 1.16 2.88 -17.32
N GLU A 312 1.49 3.29 -18.54
CA GLU A 312 1.70 4.71 -18.88
C GLU A 312 0.44 5.53 -18.60
N LYS A 313 -0.72 5.02 -19.03
CA LYS A 313 -1.99 5.70 -18.79
C LYS A 313 -2.36 5.75 -17.30
N VAL A 314 -2.10 4.70 -16.53
CA VAL A 314 -2.29 4.71 -15.07
C VAL A 314 -1.41 5.77 -14.40
N LEU A 315 -0.14 5.90 -14.81
CA LEU A 315 0.76 6.93 -14.27
C LEU A 315 0.26 8.34 -14.58
N GLU A 316 -0.22 8.58 -15.81
CA GLU A 316 -0.86 9.84 -16.20
C GLU A 316 -2.07 10.14 -15.30
N LEU A 317 -3.02 9.20 -15.17
CA LEU A 317 -4.22 9.38 -14.34
C LEU A 317 -3.90 9.65 -12.87
N MET A 318 -2.94 8.89 -12.30
CA MET A 318 -2.49 9.10 -10.92
C MET A 318 -1.84 10.47 -10.71
N SER A 319 -1.21 11.05 -11.72
CA SER A 319 -0.62 12.39 -11.62
C SER A 319 -1.66 13.51 -11.50
N HIS A 320 -2.88 13.27 -11.99
CA HIS A 320 -3.99 14.22 -11.94
C HIS A 320 -4.84 14.11 -10.67
N GLU A 321 -4.79 12.98 -9.96
CA GLU A 321 -5.54 12.77 -8.72
C GLU A 321 -4.60 12.82 -7.51
N THR A 322 -4.24 14.04 -7.10
CA THR A 322 -3.32 14.26 -5.98
C THR A 322 -3.90 15.27 -5.00
N CYS A 323 -3.54 15.13 -3.73
CA CYS A 323 -3.94 16.03 -2.67
C CYS A 323 -2.71 16.40 -1.85
N ASP A 324 -2.35 17.69 -1.85
CA ASP A 324 -1.35 18.21 -0.93
C ASP A 324 -1.89 18.13 0.50
N VAL A 325 -1.30 17.24 1.29
CA VAL A 325 -1.72 17.10 2.68
C VAL A 325 -1.42 18.34 3.48
N TYR A 326 -0.67 19.37 3.07
CA TYR A 326 -0.46 20.63 3.81
C TYR A 326 -1.27 21.82 3.30
N SER A 327 -2.01 21.68 2.20
CA SER A 327 -2.72 22.78 1.53
C SER A 327 -3.77 23.51 2.39
N ASP A 328 -4.42 22.81 3.33
CA ASP A 328 -5.31 23.45 4.31
C ASP A 328 -4.49 24.22 5.37
N ALA A 329 -4.12 25.47 5.05
CA ALA A 329 -3.45 26.42 5.95
C ALA A 329 -4.12 26.53 7.33
N ASP A 330 -5.43 26.29 7.38
CA ASP A 330 -6.25 26.35 8.60
C ASP A 330 -5.88 25.25 9.62
N THR A 331 -5.34 24.13 9.16
CA THR A 331 -4.99 23.01 10.05
C THR A 331 -3.66 23.23 10.76
N PHE A 332 -2.67 23.85 10.11
CA PHE A 332 -1.41 24.23 10.75
C PHE A 332 -1.67 25.31 11.82
N GLN A 333 -2.50 26.31 11.51
CA GLN A 333 -2.90 27.32 12.48
C GLN A 333 -3.77 26.75 13.62
N ARG A 334 -4.63 25.77 13.37
CA ARG A 334 -5.36 25.05 14.44
C ARG A 334 -4.44 24.22 15.32
N LYS A 335 -3.48 23.48 14.75
CA LYS A 335 -2.47 22.74 15.53
C LYS A 335 -1.60 23.68 16.35
N HIS A 336 -1.15 24.80 15.79
CA HIS A 336 -0.41 25.80 16.54
C HIS A 336 -1.23 26.37 17.69
N ARG A 337 -2.53 26.67 17.46
CA ARG A 337 -3.45 27.11 18.52
C ARG A 337 -3.70 26.05 19.59
N GLN A 338 -3.97 24.81 19.21
CA GLN A 338 -4.23 23.70 20.14
C GLN A 338 -2.97 23.30 20.92
N TRP A 339 -1.81 23.31 20.27
CA TRP A 339 -0.51 23.07 20.90
C TRP A 339 -0.17 24.19 21.90
N ASN A 340 -0.38 25.45 21.52
CA ASN A 340 -0.19 26.58 22.42
C ASN A 340 -1.18 26.56 23.59
N GLN A 341 -2.45 26.18 23.36
CA GLN A 341 -3.44 25.97 24.43
C GLN A 341 -3.05 24.83 25.37
N TRP A 342 -2.58 23.70 24.83
CA TRP A 342 -2.11 22.57 25.63
C TRP A 342 -0.88 22.95 26.47
N LEU A 343 0.10 23.63 25.89
CA LEU A 343 1.26 24.16 26.63
C LEU A 343 0.85 25.13 27.73
N GLN A 344 -0.14 26.01 27.47
CA GLN A 344 -0.69 26.92 28.49
C GLN A 344 -1.40 26.16 29.62
N LEU A 345 -2.14 25.10 29.33
CA LEU A 345 -2.79 24.27 30.35
C LEU A 345 -1.76 23.52 31.21
N GLN A 346 -0.66 23.06 30.63
CA GLN A 346 0.42 22.40 31.36
C GLN A 346 1.22 23.38 32.23
N SER A 347 1.53 24.58 31.74
CA SER A 347 2.23 25.60 32.54
C SER A 347 1.37 26.17 33.68
N SER A 348 0.05 26.17 33.52
CA SER A 348 -0.90 26.59 34.57
C SER A 348 -1.05 25.56 35.70
N GLN A 349 -0.78 24.27 35.43
CA GLN A 349 -0.79 23.22 36.45
C GLN A 349 0.51 23.21 37.28
N VAL A 350 1.63 23.64 36.71
CA VAL A 350 2.93 23.72 37.40
C VAL A 350 3.07 25.00 38.24
N ALA A 351 2.23 26.01 38.02
CA ALA A 351 2.24 27.27 38.77
C ALA A 351 1.31 27.27 40.01
N ASN A 352 0.53 26.21 40.23
CA ASN A 352 -0.42 26.06 41.34
C ASN A 352 -0.05 24.92 42.32
N ASP A 353 1.10 24.27 42.12
CA ASP A 353 1.82 23.44 43.10
C ASP A 353 3.08 24.18 43.55
#